data_AF-A0A3C1V4J0-F1
#
_entry.id   AF-A0A3C1V4J0-F1
#
_cell.length_a   1.000
_cell.length_b   1.000
_cell.length_c   1.000
_cell.angle_alpha   90.00
_cell.angle_beta   90.00
_cell.angle_gamma   90.00
#
_symmetry.space_group_name_H-M   'P 1'
#
loop_
_entity.id
_entity.type
_entity.pdbx_description
1 polymer ?
#
loop_
_entity_poly.entity_id
_entity_poly.type
_entity_poly.pdbx_seq_one_letter_code
_entity_poly.pdbx_strand_id
1 'polypeptide(L)'
;YNATTASPTLFNSFNVMSAGYNRGVSVARLPSSTTNTADRILVSSGLDGNSQVETYNGRNSTRDNAFAAYSNSRAQVFSAAIDDDALFNVQGLLGTADGVQRSDSTSGAGKSTLQQSTASYPPLRVAILRN
;
A
#
# COMPACT_ATOMS: atom_id res chain seq x y z
N TYR A 1 -21.38 17.60 -16.32
CA TYR A 1 -21.40 16.17 -16.66
C TYR A 1 -21.67 15.43 -15.35
N ASN A 2 -22.89 14.94 -15.15
CA ASN A 2 -23.26 14.33 -13.87
C ASN A 2 -22.80 12.87 -13.90
N ALA A 3 -21.78 12.53 -13.12
CA ALA A 3 -21.37 11.15 -12.95
C ALA A 3 -22.53 10.37 -12.31
N THR A 4 -23.19 9.52 -13.08
CA THR A 4 -24.13 8.54 -12.54
C THR A 4 -23.33 7.58 -11.66
N THR A 5 -23.63 7.55 -10.36
CA THR A 5 -23.03 6.60 -9.43
C THR A 5 -23.41 5.19 -9.84
N ALA A 6 -22.48 4.48 -10.48
CA ALA A 6 -22.60 3.04 -10.65
C ALA A 6 -22.62 2.39 -9.26
N SER A 7 -23.54 1.46 -9.04
CA SER A 7 -23.55 0.70 -7.80
C SER A 7 -22.26 -0.14 -7.73
N PRO A 8 -21.56 -0.16 -6.58
CA PRO A 8 -20.38 -0.99 -6.43
C PRO A 8 -20.75 -2.44 -6.67
N THR A 9 -20.07 -3.08 -7.62
CA THR A 9 -20.24 -4.50 -7.91
C THR A 9 -19.11 -5.27 -7.24
N LEU A 10 -19.45 -6.29 -6.44
CA LEU A 10 -18.44 -7.17 -5.87
C LEU A 10 -17.77 -7.94 -7.02
N PHE A 11 -16.48 -7.71 -7.20
CA PHE A 11 -15.69 -8.35 -8.25
C PHE A 11 -14.97 -9.62 -7.75
N ASN A 12 -14.45 -9.59 -6.52
CA ASN A 12 -13.77 -10.73 -5.90
C ASN A 12 -13.74 -10.58 -4.35
N SER A 13 -13.53 -11.69 -3.64
CA SER A 13 -13.31 -11.74 -2.19
C SER A 13 -12.29 -12.81 -1.84
N PHE A 14 -11.29 -12.47 -1.03
CA PHE A 14 -10.21 -13.37 -0.64
C PHE A 14 -9.61 -12.97 0.70
N ASN A 15 -8.95 -13.93 1.35
CA ASN A 15 -8.26 -13.67 2.60
C ASN A 15 -6.90 -13.06 2.31
N VAL A 16 -6.72 -11.82 2.75
CA VAL A 16 -5.45 -11.10 2.68
C VAL A 16 -4.68 -11.30 3.97
N MET A 17 -3.35 -11.41 3.87
CA MET A 17 -2.42 -11.59 4.99
C MET A 17 -2.62 -12.92 5.75
N SER A 18 -1.51 -13.57 6.13
CA SER A 18 -1.57 -14.85 6.85
C SER A 18 -2.29 -14.74 8.21
N ALA A 19 -2.81 -15.87 8.71
CA ALA A 19 -3.34 -15.95 10.08
C ALA A 19 -2.27 -15.50 11.09
N GLY A 20 -2.61 -14.53 11.95
CA GLY A 20 -1.70 -13.91 12.92
C GLY A 20 -1.60 -12.39 12.80
N TYR A 21 -1.98 -11.81 11.66
CA TYR A 21 -2.05 -10.35 11.46
C TYR A 21 -3.39 -9.79 11.98
N ASN A 22 -3.47 -9.52 13.28
CA ASN A 22 -4.75 -9.27 13.97
C ASN A 22 -5.13 -7.79 14.17
N ARG A 23 -4.35 -6.83 13.65
CA ARG A 23 -4.51 -5.39 14.00
C ARG A 23 -4.91 -4.48 12.83
N GLY A 24 -5.71 -5.04 11.92
CA GLY A 24 -6.24 -4.33 10.77
C GLY A 24 -5.31 -4.34 9.55
N VAL A 25 -5.86 -3.97 8.41
CA VAL A 25 -5.15 -3.84 7.14
C VAL A 25 -5.54 -2.53 6.47
N SER A 26 -4.61 -1.87 5.78
CA SER A 26 -4.95 -0.80 4.85
C SER A 26 -4.96 -1.36 3.43
N VAL A 27 -5.94 -0.96 2.63
CA VAL A 27 -6.06 -1.41 1.24
C VAL A 27 -6.00 -0.20 0.31
N ALA A 28 -5.19 -0.29 -0.74
CA ALA A 28 -5.12 0.69 -1.80
C ALA A 28 -5.16 0.00 -3.17
N ARG A 29 -5.68 0.70 -4.17
CA ARG A 29 -5.58 0.28 -5.56
C ARG A 29 -4.18 0.63 -6.06
N LEU A 30 -3.56 -0.32 -6.75
CA LEU A 30 -2.33 -0.15 -7.51
C LEU A 30 -2.70 -0.14 -9.01
N PRO A 31 -2.88 1.04 -9.61
CA PRO A 31 -3.34 1.13 -11.00
C PRO A 31 -2.30 0.53 -11.95
N SER A 32 -2.76 -0.16 -12.99
CA SER A 32 -1.88 -0.63 -14.06
C SER A 32 -1.77 0.41 -15.17
N SER A 33 -0.54 0.72 -15.59
CA SER A 33 -0.28 1.53 -16.80
C SER A 33 -0.51 0.73 -18.10
N THR A 34 -0.61 -0.60 -18.01
CA THR A 34 -0.76 -1.49 -19.17
C THR A 34 -2.23 -1.70 -19.51
N THR A 35 -2.61 -1.37 -20.74
CA THR A 35 -3.97 -1.58 -21.27
C THR A 35 -4.40 -3.04 -21.13
N ASN A 36 -5.66 -3.26 -20.74
CA ASN A 36 -6.27 -4.59 -20.51
C ASN A 36 -5.64 -5.43 -19.38
N THR A 37 -4.74 -4.85 -18.59
CA THR A 37 -4.25 -5.48 -17.35
C THR A 37 -5.13 -5.03 -16.19
N ALA A 38 -5.52 -5.98 -15.33
CA ALA A 38 -6.26 -5.65 -14.13
C ALA A 38 -5.39 -4.83 -13.18
N ASP A 39 -5.99 -3.85 -12.50
CA ASP A 39 -5.33 -3.20 -11.39
C ASP A 39 -4.92 -4.23 -10.34
N ARG A 40 -3.83 -3.95 -9.64
CA ARG A 40 -3.43 -4.73 -8.49
C ARG A 40 -4.04 -4.13 -7.22
N ILE A 41 -4.03 -4.93 -6.17
CA ILE A 41 -4.48 -4.54 -4.84
C ILE A 41 -3.25 -4.53 -3.94
N LEU A 42 -3.01 -3.40 -3.30
CA LEU A 42 -1.97 -3.23 -2.30
C LEU A 42 -2.59 -3.36 -0.92
N VAL A 43 -2.04 -4.24 -0.09
CA VAL A 43 -2.51 -4.47 1.27
C VAL A 43 -1.36 -4.29 2.23
N SER A 44 -1.53 -3.44 3.23
CA SER A 44 -0.51 -3.16 4.24
C SER A 44 -0.99 -3.56 5.62
N SER A 45 -0.07 -4.08 6.42
CA SER A 45 -0.33 -4.57 7.75
C SER A 45 -0.58 -3.45 8.75
N GLY A 46 -1.50 -3.69 9.68
CA GLY A 46 -1.64 -2.91 10.90
C GLY A 46 -0.47 -3.08 11.88
N LEU A 47 -0.67 -2.59 13.10
CA LEU A 47 0.31 -2.67 14.19
C LEU A 47 0.75 -4.12 14.46
N ASP A 48 2.01 -4.31 14.85
CA ASP A 48 2.64 -5.63 15.08
C ASP A 48 2.56 -6.58 13.85
N GLY A 49 2.38 -6.02 12.65
CA GLY A 49 2.29 -6.77 11.40
C GLY A 49 3.58 -6.87 10.60
N ASN A 50 4.73 -6.72 11.25
CA ASN A 50 6.06 -6.73 10.61
C ASN A 50 6.28 -5.63 9.56
N SER A 51 5.51 -4.54 9.63
CA SER A 51 5.47 -3.49 8.59
C SER A 51 5.25 -4.07 7.19
N GLN A 52 4.49 -5.16 7.08
CA GLN A 52 4.38 -5.91 5.85
C GLN A 52 3.44 -5.23 4.86
N VAL A 53 3.83 -5.28 3.60
CA VAL A 53 3.06 -4.84 2.44
C VAL A 53 3.01 -6.00 1.46
N GLU A 54 1.83 -6.32 0.99
CA GLU A 54 1.56 -7.36 0.01
C GLU A 54 0.87 -6.77 -1.21
N THR A 55 1.26 -7.25 -2.38
CA THR A 55 0.58 -6.93 -3.64
C THR A 55 -0.14 -8.15 -4.16
N TYR A 56 -1.36 -7.94 -4.65
CA TYR A 56 -2.23 -8.98 -5.17
C TYR A 56 -2.70 -8.62 -6.57
N ASN A 57 -2.80 -9.62 -7.43
CA ASN A 57 -3.46 -9.47 -8.71
C ASN A 57 -4.96 -9.23 -8.50
N GLY A 58 -5.50 -8.12 -9.03
CA GLY A 58 -6.90 -7.77 -8.77
C GLY A 58 -7.93 -8.70 -9.44
N ARG A 59 -7.53 -9.53 -10.41
CA ARG A 59 -8.43 -10.43 -11.15
C ARG A 59 -8.67 -11.74 -10.42
N ASN A 60 -7.62 -12.41 -9.97
CA ASN A 60 -7.68 -13.74 -9.38
C ASN A 60 -7.29 -13.75 -7.89
N SER A 61 -6.90 -12.59 -7.34
CA SER A 61 -6.53 -12.43 -5.94
C SER A 61 -5.34 -13.29 -5.49
N THR A 62 -4.47 -13.67 -6.43
CA THR A 62 -3.20 -14.31 -6.09
C THR A 62 -2.21 -13.26 -5.59
N ARG A 63 -1.46 -13.60 -4.53
CA ARG A 63 -0.38 -12.74 -4.03
C ARG A 63 0.78 -12.73 -5.02
N ASP A 64 1.13 -11.56 -5.53
CA ASP A 64 2.24 -11.35 -6.46
C ASP A 64 3.56 -11.18 -5.69
N ASN A 65 3.58 -10.29 -4.68
CA ASN A 65 4.76 -10.03 -3.85
C ASN A 65 4.40 -9.73 -2.39
N ALA A 66 5.40 -9.84 -1.52
CA ALA A 66 5.35 -9.43 -0.12
C ALA A 66 6.70 -8.86 0.31
N PHE A 67 6.69 -7.73 1.02
CA PHE A 67 7.90 -7.11 1.56
C PHE A 67 7.61 -6.32 2.84
N ALA A 68 8.61 -6.14 3.71
CA ALA A 68 8.49 -5.25 4.86
C ALA A 68 8.82 -3.81 4.44
N ALA A 69 7.89 -2.86 4.51
CA ALA A 69 8.15 -1.46 4.14
C ALA A 69 9.18 -0.79 5.05
N TYR A 70 9.23 -1.20 6.31
CA TYR A 70 10.15 -0.70 7.34
C TYR A 70 10.72 -1.85 8.17
N SER A 71 11.84 -1.61 8.85
CA SER A 71 12.50 -2.61 9.72
C SER A 71 11.78 -2.82 11.06
N ASN A 72 10.97 -1.86 11.49
CA ASN A 72 10.24 -1.94 12.75
C ASN A 72 9.01 -2.86 12.62
N SER A 73 9.01 -3.99 13.32
CA SER A 73 7.93 -4.95 13.24
C SER A 73 6.61 -4.50 13.86
N ARG A 74 6.66 -3.48 14.73
CA ARG A 74 5.51 -2.95 15.46
C ARG A 74 4.82 -1.78 14.75
N ALA A 75 5.46 -1.21 13.73
CA ALA A 75 4.90 -0.07 13.02
C ALA A 75 3.70 -0.49 12.17
N GLN A 76 2.65 0.31 12.25
CA GLN A 76 1.56 0.28 11.28
C GLN A 76 2.06 0.86 9.96
N VAL A 77 1.61 0.32 8.83
CA VAL A 77 1.97 0.86 7.51
C VAL A 77 0.72 1.24 6.75
N PHE A 78 0.76 2.43 6.14
CA PHE A 78 -0.19 2.85 5.13
C PHE A 78 0.55 2.96 3.80
N SER A 79 0.01 2.35 2.76
CA SER A 79 0.64 2.37 1.45
C SER A 79 -0.30 2.90 0.38
N ALA A 80 0.27 3.62 -0.58
CA ALA A 80 -0.42 4.13 -1.76
C ALA A 80 0.50 3.96 -2.97
N ALA A 81 -0.09 3.84 -4.15
CA ALA A 81 0.65 3.72 -5.39
C ALA A 81 0.13 4.69 -6.43
N ILE A 82 1.06 5.39 -7.09
CA ILE A 82 0.71 6.37 -8.13
C ILE A 82 0.55 5.66 -9.48
N ASP A 83 1.47 4.74 -9.77
CA ASP A 83 1.54 3.91 -10.96
C ASP A 83 1.97 2.49 -10.57
N ASP A 84 2.28 1.65 -11.57
CA ASP A 84 2.66 0.26 -11.38
C ASP A 84 4.07 0.05 -10.79
N ASP A 85 4.88 1.09 -10.65
CA ASP A 85 6.26 1.00 -10.18
C ASP A 85 6.49 1.76 -8.86
N ALA A 86 5.84 2.91 -8.66
CA ALA A 86 6.07 3.80 -7.54
C ALA A 86 5.09 3.55 -6.37
N LEU A 87 5.57 2.80 -5.37
CA LEU A 87 4.86 2.59 -4.10
C LEU A 87 5.37 3.55 -3.03
N PHE A 88 4.45 4.23 -2.35
CA PHE A 88 4.74 5.09 -1.21
C PHE A 88 4.18 4.46 0.06
N ASN A 89 5.06 4.29 1.04
CA ASN A 89 4.71 3.72 2.33
C ASN A 89 4.94 4.77 3.41
N VAL A 90 4.06 4.77 4.40
CA VAL A 90 4.11 5.69 5.54
C VAL A 90 3.95 4.89 6.82
N GLN A 91 4.87 5.10 7.76
CA GLN A 91 4.71 4.60 9.11
C GLN A 91 3.56 5.34 9.80
N GLY A 92 2.61 4.57 10.31
CA GLY A 92 1.58 5.04 11.22
C GLY A 92 2.11 5.17 12.65
N LEU A 93 1.26 4.83 13.63
CA LEU A 93 1.64 4.88 15.03
C LEU A 93 2.84 3.94 15.32
N LEU A 94 3.76 4.38 16.20
CA LEU A 94 4.95 3.65 16.68
C LEU A 94 6.18 3.55 15.75
N GLY A 95 6.21 4.22 14.60
CA GLY A 95 7.42 4.29 13.74
C GLY A 95 7.62 5.70 13.20
N THR A 96 8.59 6.45 13.72
CA THR A 96 8.63 7.91 13.55
C THR A 96 9.96 8.45 13.00
N ALA A 97 10.84 7.60 12.46
CA ALA A 97 12.20 8.01 12.10
C ALA A 97 12.49 8.05 10.59
N ASP A 98 11.79 7.25 9.79
CA ASP A 98 12.25 6.94 8.43
C ASP A 98 11.50 7.69 7.32
N GLY A 99 10.60 8.60 7.69
CA GLY A 99 9.76 9.34 6.74
C GLY A 99 8.91 8.45 5.82
N VAL A 100 8.45 9.02 4.72
CA VAL A 100 7.80 8.31 3.61
C VAL A 100 8.85 7.51 2.84
N GLN A 101 8.63 6.20 2.73
CA GLN A 101 9.47 5.29 1.94
C GLN A 101 8.87 5.11 0.56
N ARG A 102 9.59 5.55 -0.47
CA ARG A 102 9.30 5.22 -1.86
C ARG A 102 9.98 3.90 -2.20
N SER A 103 9.26 2.97 -2.81
CA SER A 103 9.83 1.81 -3.50
C SER A 103 9.59 2.00 -4.99
N ASP A 104 10.59 1.64 -5.81
CA ASP A 104 10.54 1.75 -7.27
C ASP A 104 10.01 0.47 -7.94
N SER A 105 9.47 -0.45 -7.14
CA SER A 105 8.77 -1.62 -7.65
C SER A 105 7.71 -2.16 -6.70
N THR A 106 6.81 -2.98 -7.24
CA THR A 106 5.80 -3.74 -6.48
C THR A 106 6.36 -4.83 -5.56
N SER A 107 7.64 -5.18 -5.72
CA SER A 107 8.36 -6.08 -4.83
C SER A 107 9.02 -5.37 -3.65
N GLY A 108 8.91 -4.04 -3.59
CA GLY A 108 9.60 -3.23 -2.59
C GLY A 108 11.09 -3.04 -2.88
N ALA A 109 11.54 -3.22 -4.12
CA ALA A 109 12.92 -2.93 -4.51
C ALA A 109 13.16 -1.42 -4.65
N GLY A 110 14.43 -1.00 -4.63
CA GLY A 110 14.80 0.40 -4.86
C GLY A 110 14.28 1.36 -3.78
N LYS A 111 14.29 0.94 -2.50
CA LYS A 111 13.75 1.77 -1.43
C LYS A 111 14.57 3.04 -1.22
N SER A 112 13.87 4.17 -1.10
CA SER A 112 14.46 5.45 -0.75
C SER A 112 13.55 6.26 0.17
N THR A 113 14.17 6.98 1.11
CA THR A 113 13.47 7.92 1.99
C THR A 113 13.24 9.24 1.27
N LEU A 114 12.00 9.73 1.25
CA LEU A 114 11.74 11.12 0.86
C LEU A 114 12.23 12.06 1.97
N GLN A 115 13.43 12.62 1.81
CA GLN A 115 14.11 13.37 2.88
C GLN A 115 13.28 14.49 3.50
N GLN A 116 12.46 15.20 2.73
CA GLN A 116 11.59 16.27 3.25
C GLN A 116 10.49 15.76 4.21
N SER A 117 10.15 14.48 4.13
CA SER A 117 9.09 13.88 4.96
C SER A 117 9.57 13.43 6.34
N THR A 118 10.87 13.39 6.60
CA THR A 118 11.44 12.99 7.91
C THR A 118 11.21 14.04 9.00
N ALA A 119 10.95 15.30 8.60
CA ALA A 119 10.65 16.41 9.51
C ALA A 119 9.15 16.53 9.86
N SER A 120 8.29 15.72 9.26
CA SER A 120 6.82 15.78 9.46
C SER A 120 6.35 14.67 10.39
N TYR A 121 5.66 15.03 11.48
CA TYR A 121 5.13 14.09 12.47
C TYR A 121 3.67 13.69 12.16
N PRO A 122 3.26 12.44 12.47
CA PRO A 122 2.00 11.84 11.99
C PRO A 122 0.69 12.46 12.53
N PRO A 123 -0.46 12.16 11.88
CA PRO A 123 -0.63 11.18 10.80
C PRO A 123 -0.43 11.77 9.40
N LEU A 124 0.68 11.41 8.76
CA LEU A 124 0.91 11.61 7.34
C LEU A 124 -0.04 10.68 6.56
N ARG A 125 -0.78 11.23 5.62
CA ARG A 125 -1.64 10.48 4.69
C ARG A 125 -1.16 10.76 3.27
N VAL A 126 -0.95 9.72 2.48
CA VAL A 126 -0.65 9.87 1.05
C VAL A 126 -1.97 9.93 0.30
N ALA A 127 -2.22 11.04 -0.37
CA ALA A 127 -3.32 11.21 -1.29
C ALA A 127 -2.76 11.52 -2.68
N ILE A 128 -3.32 10.90 -3.71
CA ILE A 128 -2.94 11.15 -5.09
C ILE A 128 -3.84 12.27 -5.60
N LEU A 129 -3.25 13.43 -5.87
CA LEU A 129 -3.95 14.49 -6.61
C LEU A 129 -3.92 14.10 -8.09
N ARG A 130 -5.08 13.80 -8.67
CA ARG A 130 -5.21 13.65 -10.12
C ARG A 130 -5.34 15.05 -10.71
N ASN A 131 -4.41 15.44 -11.58
CA ASN A 131 -4.61 16.59 -12.48
C ASN A 131 -5.43 16.17 -13.69
#